data_AF-A0A536B8R2-F1
#
_entry.id   AF-A0A536B8R2-F1
#
_cell.length_a   1.000
_cell.length_b   1.000
_cell.length_c   1.000
_cell.angle_alpha   90.00
_cell.angle_beta   90.00
_cell.angle_gamma   90.00
#
_symmetry.space_group_name_H-M   'P 1'
#
loop_
_entity.id
_entity.type
_entity.pdbx_description
1 polymer ?
#
loop_
_entity_poly.entity_id
_entity_poly.type
_entity_poly.pdbx_seq_one_letter_code
_entity_poly.pdbx_strand_id
1 'polypeptide(L)'
;RFGELFHIVILAWFANCVLPAKMGDFYRAYLLRQQTDVSGSKGLGTIFSERALDFLVLMSLLVISGLISFRATVPERFVPAFIVGLLIAAGLIAGLLVVRYSEGRLSRYLPERLRERAARFKHGLLSAFAGRLPLLLGLTVVVWMAESTRLFLVVQALPLHISLSLAQIMFIALVASLLTTIPALPGGLVLVEGGIIAVLVFFGLTASQALSVAILDRLISYWSLIAVGLVVFLMSHRR
;
A
#
# COMPACT_ATOMS: atom_id res chain seq x y z
N ARG A 1 -15.89 -19.61 -2.73
CA ARG A 1 -15.83 -18.18 -3.13
C ARG A 1 -15.04 -17.29 -2.15
N PHE A 2 -15.47 -17.02 -0.91
CA PHE A 2 -14.67 -16.17 0.01
C PHE A 2 -13.32 -16.80 0.39
N GLY A 3 -13.31 -18.08 0.77
CA GLY A 3 -12.06 -18.77 1.15
C GLY A 3 -11.02 -18.86 0.04
N GLU A 4 -11.44 -19.02 -1.22
CA GLU A 4 -10.54 -19.02 -2.39
C GLU A 4 -9.91 -17.64 -2.59
N LEU A 5 -10.72 -16.58 -2.54
CA LEU A 5 -10.23 -15.21 -2.67
C LEU A 5 -9.28 -14.83 -1.53
N PHE A 6 -9.61 -15.25 -0.30
CA PHE A 6 -8.76 -15.04 0.87
C PHE A 6 -7.41 -15.75 0.73
N HIS A 7 -7.40 -17.00 0.27
CA HIS A 7 -6.16 -17.73 -0.05
C HIS A 7 -5.33 -17.00 -1.11
N ILE A 8 -5.95 -16.54 -2.20
CA ILE A 8 -5.24 -15.80 -3.25
C ILE A 8 -4.58 -14.53 -2.68
N VAL A 9 -5.27 -13.81 -1.80
CA VAL A 9 -4.71 -12.58 -1.18
C VAL A 9 -3.54 -12.90 -0.27
N ILE A 10 -3.63 -13.92 0.59
CA ILE A 10 -2.51 -14.33 1.46
C ILE A 10 -1.29 -14.72 0.64
N LEU A 11 -1.49 -15.53 -0.40
CA LEU A 11 -0.39 -15.97 -1.27
C LEU A 11 0.24 -14.80 -2.04
N ALA A 12 -0.56 -13.83 -2.47
CA ALA A 12 -0.07 -12.62 -3.11
C ALA A 12 0.74 -11.74 -2.15
N TRP A 13 0.30 -11.60 -0.90
CA TRP A 13 1.05 -10.88 0.14
C TRP A 13 2.35 -11.59 0.50
N PHE A 14 2.32 -12.91 0.64
CA PHE A 14 3.52 -13.73 0.82
C PHE A 14 4.50 -13.53 -0.34
N ALA A 15 4.01 -13.61 -1.59
CA ALA A 15 4.83 -13.36 -2.77
C ALA A 15 5.40 -11.93 -2.80
N ASN A 16 4.66 -10.91 -2.35
CA ASN A 16 5.16 -9.53 -2.22
C ASN A 16 6.24 -9.37 -1.14
N CYS A 17 6.26 -10.24 -0.12
CA CYS A 17 7.32 -10.25 0.87
C CYS A 17 8.63 -10.84 0.32
N VAL A 18 8.53 -11.86 -0.53
CA VAL A 18 9.68 -12.62 -1.05
C VAL A 18 10.22 -12.03 -2.35
N LEU A 19 9.34 -11.64 -3.27
CA LEU A 19 9.70 -11.16 -4.60
C LEU A 19 9.86 -9.64 -4.61
N PRO A 20 10.89 -9.11 -5.30
CA PRO A 20 11.03 -7.68 -5.52
C PRO A 20 9.92 -7.14 -6.44
N ALA A 21 9.81 -5.81 -6.50
CA ALA A 21 8.91 -5.09 -7.41
C ALA A 21 7.40 -5.40 -7.26
N LYS A 22 6.94 -5.82 -6.07
CA LYS A 22 5.53 -6.17 -5.80
C LYS A 22 4.93 -7.12 -6.85
N MET A 23 5.74 -8.09 -7.30
CA MET A 23 5.32 -9.10 -8.28
C MET A 23 4.15 -9.96 -7.80
N GLY A 24 3.88 -10.01 -6.50
CA GLY A 24 2.71 -10.68 -5.92
C GLY A 24 1.38 -10.12 -6.42
N ASP A 25 1.31 -8.85 -6.82
CA ASP A 25 0.10 -8.27 -7.41
C ASP A 25 -0.16 -8.83 -8.83
N PHE A 26 0.90 -9.10 -9.60
CA PHE A 26 0.79 -9.83 -10.87
C PHE A 26 0.44 -11.30 -10.65
N TYR A 27 0.99 -11.91 -9.61
CA TYR A 27 0.65 -13.27 -9.21
C TYR A 27 -0.84 -13.39 -8.84
N ARG A 28 -1.39 -12.41 -8.10
CA ARG A 28 -2.83 -12.29 -7.82
C ARG A 28 -3.65 -12.20 -9.10
N ALA A 29 -3.25 -11.38 -10.06
CA ALA A 29 -3.94 -11.25 -11.34
C ALA A 29 -3.91 -12.57 -12.14
N TYR A 30 -2.80 -13.30 -12.09
CA TYR A 30 -2.65 -14.61 -12.72
C TYR A 30 -3.55 -15.68 -12.07
N LEU A 31 -3.52 -15.80 -10.75
CA LEU A 31 -4.38 -16.74 -10.00
C LEU A 31 -5.86 -16.42 -10.21
N LEU A 32 -6.24 -15.14 -10.19
CA LEU A 32 -7.61 -14.71 -10.46
C LEU A 32 -8.06 -15.17 -11.85
N ARG A 33 -7.21 -15.06 -12.87
CA ARG A 33 -7.51 -15.52 -14.23
C ARG A 33 -7.64 -17.04 -14.32
N GLN A 34 -6.88 -17.81 -13.55
CA GLN A 34 -6.98 -19.27 -13.56
C GLN A 34 -8.21 -19.78 -12.82
N GLN A 35 -8.58 -19.14 -11.71
CA GLN A 35 -9.62 -19.62 -10.80
C GLN A 35 -10.99 -18.96 -11.03
N THR A 36 -11.05 -17.92 -11.87
CA THR A 36 -12.30 -17.24 -12.23
C THR A 36 -12.34 -16.90 -13.72
N ASP A 37 -13.55 -16.71 -14.25
CA ASP A 37 -13.80 -16.38 -15.66
C ASP A 37 -13.45 -14.91 -16.02
N VAL A 38 -12.67 -14.24 -15.17
CA VAL A 38 -12.29 -12.83 -15.34
C VAL A 38 -11.02 -12.75 -16.18
N SER A 39 -11.09 -12.02 -17.31
CA SER A 39 -9.91 -11.76 -18.13
C SER A 39 -8.79 -11.06 -17.32
N GLY A 40 -7.53 -11.44 -17.54
CA GLY A 40 -6.38 -10.85 -16.82
C GLY A 40 -6.32 -9.32 -16.94
N SER A 41 -6.70 -8.73 -18.07
CA SER A 41 -6.76 -7.27 -18.24
C SER A 41 -7.79 -6.59 -17.33
N LYS A 42 -8.94 -7.23 -17.08
CA LYS A 42 -9.95 -6.73 -16.14
C LYS A 42 -9.47 -6.84 -14.69
N GLY A 43 -8.82 -7.96 -14.33
CA GLY A 43 -8.22 -8.16 -13.01
C GLY A 43 -7.09 -7.15 -12.70
N LEU A 44 -6.22 -6.88 -13.67
CA LEU A 44 -5.20 -5.83 -13.55
C LEU A 44 -5.82 -4.44 -13.37
N GLY A 45 -6.91 -4.14 -14.07
CA GLY A 45 -7.65 -2.88 -13.91
C GLY A 45 -8.20 -2.71 -12.49
N THR A 46 -8.75 -3.76 -11.89
CA THR A 46 -9.25 -3.72 -10.50
C THR A 46 -8.12 -3.56 -9.48
N ILE A 47 -6.99 -4.23 -9.70
CA ILE A 47 -5.81 -4.10 -8.83
C ILE A 47 -5.25 -2.69 -8.92
N PHE A 48 -5.14 -2.11 -10.12
CA PHE A 48 -4.67 -0.74 -10.28
C PHE A 48 -5.59 0.26 -9.57
N SER A 49 -6.92 0.09 -9.65
CA SER A 49 -7.87 0.91 -8.90
C SER A 49 -7.70 0.78 -7.39
N GLU A 50 -7.51 -0.44 -6.89
CA GLU A 50 -7.21 -0.71 -5.47
C GLU A 50 -5.94 0.03 -5.04
N ARG A 51 -4.84 -0.13 -5.79
CA ARG A 51 -3.55 0.53 -5.49
C ARG A 51 -3.63 2.05 -5.57
N ALA A 52 -4.36 2.58 -6.55
CA ALA A 52 -4.56 4.02 -6.71
C ALA A 52 -5.35 4.59 -5.52
N LEU A 53 -6.44 3.92 -5.12
CA LEU A 53 -7.22 4.33 -3.95
C LEU A 53 -6.38 4.28 -2.67
N ASP A 54 -5.67 3.17 -2.45
CA ASP A 54 -4.79 3.00 -1.29
C ASP A 54 -3.74 4.09 -1.21
N PHE A 55 -3.07 4.40 -2.33
CA PHE A 55 -2.06 5.45 -2.38
C PHE A 55 -2.66 6.83 -2.12
N LEU A 56 -3.83 7.15 -2.69
CA LEU A 56 -4.49 8.44 -2.48
C LEU A 56 -4.91 8.64 -1.02
N VAL A 57 -5.48 7.61 -0.39
CA VAL A 57 -5.85 7.66 1.03
C VAL A 57 -4.60 7.73 1.91
N LEU A 58 -3.58 6.92 1.64
CA LEU A 58 -2.27 6.97 2.32
C LEU A 58 -1.71 8.39 2.28
N MET A 59 -1.58 8.98 1.08
CA MET A 59 -1.03 10.32 0.92
C MET A 59 -1.87 11.39 1.63
N SER A 60 -3.19 11.28 1.59
CA SER A 60 -4.08 12.21 2.29
C SER A 60 -3.89 12.14 3.81
N LEU A 61 -3.88 10.92 4.38
CA LEU A 61 -3.64 10.71 5.81
C LEU A 61 -2.22 11.12 6.21
N LEU A 62 -1.23 10.93 5.34
CA LEU A 62 0.17 11.29 5.58
C LEU A 62 0.33 12.81 5.65
N VAL A 63 -0.33 13.55 4.75
CA VAL A 63 -0.35 15.02 4.78
C VAL A 63 -1.05 15.52 6.04
N ILE A 64 -2.23 14.99 6.36
CA ILE A 64 -3.00 15.39 7.55
C ILE A 64 -2.19 15.12 8.83
N SER A 65 -1.66 13.90 8.99
CA SER A 65 -0.84 13.52 10.14
C SER A 65 0.45 14.34 10.24
N GLY A 66 1.10 14.62 9.11
CA GLY A 66 2.30 15.46 9.05
C GLY A 66 2.01 16.90 9.48
N LEU A 67 0.97 17.51 8.94
CA LEU A 67 0.56 18.88 9.31
C LEU A 67 0.24 19.00 10.81
N ILE A 68 -0.46 18.02 11.38
CA ILE A 68 -0.76 17.99 12.82
C ILE A 68 0.52 17.77 13.63
N SER A 69 1.36 16.80 13.23
CA SER A 69 2.58 16.43 13.96
C SER A 69 3.61 17.56 14.03
N PHE A 70 3.73 18.32 12.95
CA PHE A 70 4.71 19.41 12.84
C PHE A 70 4.11 20.79 13.10
N ARG A 71 2.89 20.88 13.66
CA ARG A 71 2.18 22.15 13.94
C ARG A 71 2.17 23.10 12.72
N ALA A 72 1.90 22.53 11.54
CA ALA A 72 1.93 23.19 10.23
C ALA A 72 3.30 23.70 9.73
N THR A 73 4.42 23.38 10.40
CA THR A 73 5.78 23.68 9.94
C THR A 73 6.51 22.39 9.55
N VAL A 74 6.25 21.89 8.34
CA VAL A 74 6.92 20.68 7.84
C VAL A 74 8.43 20.93 7.73
N PRO A 75 9.27 20.11 8.38
CA PRO A 75 10.73 20.25 8.28
C PRO A 75 11.20 20.14 6.81
N GLU A 76 12.14 20.99 6.39
CA GLU A 76 12.61 21.09 5.00
C GLU A 76 13.01 19.74 4.39
N ARG A 77 13.61 18.86 5.19
CA ARG A 77 14.02 17.51 4.80
C ARG A 77 12.87 16.61 4.30
N PHE A 78 11.62 16.86 4.73
CA PHE A 78 10.46 16.08 4.32
C PHE A 78 9.69 16.70 3.15
N VAL A 79 9.90 17.99 2.88
CA VAL A 79 9.19 18.74 1.83
C VAL A 79 9.34 18.09 0.45
N PRO A 80 10.52 17.65 -0.01
CA PRO A 80 10.66 16.99 -1.31
C PRO A 80 9.82 15.71 -1.42
N ALA A 81 9.79 14.89 -0.37
CA ALA A 81 9.00 13.66 -0.35
C ALA A 81 7.50 13.94 -0.43
N PHE A 82 7.02 14.97 0.27
CA PHE A 82 5.62 15.41 0.18
C PHE A 82 5.28 15.93 -1.22
N ILE A 83 6.13 16.75 -1.83
CA ILE A 83 5.91 17.27 -3.19
C ILE A 83 5.82 16.12 -4.18
N VAL A 84 6.79 15.19 -4.17
CA VAL A 84 6.79 14.04 -5.07
C VAL A 84 5.53 13.18 -4.86
N GLY A 85 5.17 12.88 -3.61
CA GLY A 85 3.97 12.12 -3.30
C GLY A 85 2.68 12.80 -3.79
N LEU A 86 2.57 14.13 -3.62
CA LEU A 86 1.45 14.92 -4.11
C LEU A 86 1.39 14.97 -5.64
N LEU A 87 2.53 15.08 -6.32
CA LEU A 87 2.59 15.03 -7.78
C LEU A 87 2.14 13.67 -8.31
N ILE A 88 2.55 12.57 -7.67
CA ILE A 88 2.08 11.23 -8.02
C ILE A 88 0.57 11.09 -7.79
N ALA A 89 0.07 11.57 -6.64
CA ALA A 89 -1.36 11.56 -6.33
C ALA A 89 -2.17 12.36 -7.35
N ALA A 90 -1.72 13.58 -7.69
CA ALA A 90 -2.34 14.41 -8.71
C ALA A 90 -2.31 13.74 -10.09
N GLY A 91 -1.19 13.11 -10.47
CA GLY A 91 -1.06 12.35 -11.70
C GLY A 91 -2.00 11.13 -11.77
N LEU A 92 -2.17 10.41 -10.66
CA LEU A 92 -3.13 9.31 -10.55
C LEU A 92 -4.57 9.80 -10.72
N ILE A 93 -4.95 10.88 -10.04
CA ILE A 93 -6.29 11.48 -10.17
C ILE A 93 -6.50 11.93 -11.62
N ALA A 94 -5.56 12.68 -12.20
CA ALA A 94 -5.64 13.14 -13.58
C ALA A 94 -5.75 11.97 -14.56
N GLY A 95 -4.95 10.91 -14.39
CA GLY A 95 -5.01 9.70 -15.19
C GLY A 95 -6.36 8.98 -15.10
N LEU A 96 -6.92 8.84 -13.89
CA LEU A 96 -8.25 8.28 -13.67
C LEU A 96 -9.34 9.11 -14.34
N LEU A 97 -9.28 10.45 -14.24
CA LEU A 97 -10.22 11.37 -14.89
C LEU A 97 -10.11 11.28 -16.42
N VAL A 98 -8.89 11.27 -16.97
CA VAL A 98 -8.66 11.10 -18.41
C VAL A 98 -9.27 9.79 -18.89
N VAL A 99 -9.05 8.67 -18.19
CA VAL A 99 -9.66 7.38 -18.56
C VAL A 99 -11.18 7.41 -18.46
N ARG A 100 -11.74 8.08 -17.44
CA ARG A 100 -13.18 8.22 -17.23
C ARG A 100 -13.85 9.03 -18.35
N TYR A 101 -13.31 10.20 -18.68
CA TYR A 101 -13.88 11.14 -19.65
C TYR A 101 -13.44 10.91 -21.10
N SER A 102 -12.43 10.07 -21.33
CA SER A 102 -12.08 9.67 -22.68
C SER A 102 -13.14 8.67 -23.19
N GLU A 103 -14.17 9.17 -23.87
CA GLU A 103 -15.27 8.43 -24.51
C GLU A 103 -14.78 7.52 -25.67
N GLY A 104 -13.74 6.71 -25.45
CA GLY A 104 -13.10 5.91 -26.49
C GLY A 104 -12.14 6.70 -27.39
N ARG A 105 -11.86 7.97 -27.08
CA ARG A 105 -10.85 8.75 -27.82
C ARG A 105 -9.44 8.17 -27.61
N LEU A 106 -9.14 7.70 -26.40
CA LEU A 106 -7.87 7.02 -26.09
C LEU A 106 -7.71 5.71 -26.87
N SER A 107 -8.80 4.96 -27.05
CA SER A 107 -8.77 3.67 -27.73
C SER A 107 -8.63 3.77 -29.25
N ARG A 108 -8.86 4.96 -29.82
CA ARG A 108 -8.64 5.24 -31.26
C ARG A 108 -7.16 5.29 -31.65
N TYR A 109 -6.28 5.72 -30.73
CA TYR A 109 -4.83 5.76 -30.96
C TYR A 109 -4.13 4.40 -30.76
N LEU A 110 -4.83 3.40 -30.22
CA LEU A 110 -4.26 2.08 -30.01
C LEU A 110 -4.49 1.17 -31.23
N PRO A 111 -3.52 0.30 -31.58
CA PRO A 111 -3.69 -0.77 -32.55
C PRO A 111 -4.89 -1.66 -32.18
N GLU A 112 -5.61 -2.19 -33.17
CA GLU A 112 -6.83 -3.01 -32.95
C GLU A 112 -6.63 -4.16 -31.96
N ARG A 113 -5.47 -4.83 -31.99
CA ARG A 113 -5.11 -5.94 -31.08
C ARG A 113 -5.06 -5.53 -29.60
N LEU A 114 -4.79 -4.27 -29.29
CA LEU A 114 -4.71 -3.74 -27.92
C LEU A 114 -6.00 -3.04 -27.49
N ARG A 115 -6.87 -2.66 -28.44
CA ARG A 115 -8.11 -1.93 -28.18
C ARG A 115 -9.04 -2.69 -27.24
N GLU A 116 -9.20 -4.00 -27.45
CA GLU A 116 -10.02 -4.83 -26.57
C GLU A 116 -9.41 -4.99 -25.17
N ARG A 117 -8.08 -5.16 -25.06
CA ARG A 117 -7.38 -5.28 -23.77
C ARG A 117 -7.51 -3.99 -22.97
N ALA A 118 -7.34 -2.84 -23.63
CA ALA A 118 -7.50 -1.52 -23.05
C ALA A 118 -8.95 -1.26 -22.61
N ALA A 119 -9.95 -1.70 -23.38
CA ALA A 119 -11.36 -1.59 -22.99
C ALA A 119 -11.66 -2.43 -21.75
N ARG A 120 -11.18 -3.69 -21.69
CA ARG A 120 -11.33 -4.56 -20.51
C ARG A 120 -10.63 -4.00 -19.28
N PHE A 121 -9.45 -3.40 -19.45
CA PHE A 121 -8.72 -2.71 -18.38
C PHE A 121 -9.48 -1.48 -17.88
N LYS A 122 -9.91 -0.59 -18.78
CA LYS A 122 -10.74 0.59 -18.44
C LYS A 122 -12.01 0.18 -17.69
N HIS A 123 -12.68 -0.87 -18.14
CA HIS A 123 -13.85 -1.40 -17.46
C HIS A 123 -13.48 -1.90 -16.05
N GLY A 124 -12.42 -2.70 -15.89
CA GLY A 124 -11.94 -3.15 -14.58
C GLY A 124 -11.64 -1.98 -13.64
N LEU A 125 -10.93 -0.97 -14.16
CA LEU A 125 -10.55 0.24 -13.45
C LEU A 125 -11.78 1.01 -12.92
N LEU A 126 -12.72 1.36 -13.81
CA LEU A 126 -13.87 2.18 -13.44
C LEU A 126 -14.94 1.40 -12.66
N SER A 127 -15.13 0.11 -12.98
CA SER A 127 -16.12 -0.73 -12.30
C SER A 127 -15.79 -0.99 -10.84
N ALA A 128 -14.51 -0.92 -10.44
CA ALA A 128 -14.10 -1.02 -9.05
C ALA A 128 -14.71 0.08 -8.17
N PHE A 129 -14.93 1.28 -8.73
CA PHE A 129 -15.45 2.43 -7.99
C PHE A 129 -16.97 2.58 -8.06
N ALA A 130 -17.63 1.94 -9.02
CA ALA A 130 -19.07 2.10 -9.27
C ALA A 130 -19.92 1.64 -8.07
N GLY A 131 -20.54 2.60 -7.37
CA GLY A 131 -21.45 2.35 -6.25
C GLY A 131 -20.80 1.85 -4.94
N ARG A 132 -19.47 1.63 -4.93
CA ARG A 132 -18.74 1.06 -3.78
C ARG A 132 -17.65 1.98 -3.24
N LEU A 133 -17.44 3.14 -3.84
CA LEU A 133 -16.36 4.06 -3.46
C LEU A 133 -16.36 4.43 -1.96
N PRO A 134 -17.50 4.78 -1.32
CA PRO A 134 -17.49 5.11 0.12
C PRO A 134 -17.09 3.92 0.99
N LEU A 135 -17.53 2.71 0.64
CA LEU A 135 -17.16 1.48 1.34
C LEU A 135 -15.66 1.20 1.20
N LEU A 136 -15.13 1.28 -0.02
CA LEU A 136 -13.70 1.06 -0.27
C LEU A 136 -12.83 2.10 0.44
N LEU A 137 -13.23 3.38 0.41
CA LEU A 137 -12.55 4.43 1.17
C LEU A 137 -12.56 4.15 2.68
N GLY A 138 -13.73 3.77 3.23
CA GLY A 138 -13.86 3.41 4.64
C GLY A 138 -12.97 2.23 5.01
N LEU A 139 -12.94 1.17 4.19
CA LEU A 139 -12.08 0.01 4.41
C LEU A 139 -10.60 0.38 4.35
N THR A 140 -10.16 1.15 3.36
CA THR A 140 -8.77 1.60 3.25
C THR A 140 -8.36 2.46 4.45
N VAL A 141 -9.23 3.37 4.91
CA VAL A 141 -8.97 4.14 6.14
C VAL A 141 -8.84 3.22 7.35
N VAL A 142 -9.73 2.24 7.52
CA VAL A 142 -9.65 1.25 8.60
C VAL A 142 -8.34 0.47 8.56
N VAL A 143 -7.87 0.08 7.38
CA VAL A 143 -6.56 -0.58 7.21
C VAL A 143 -5.43 0.33 7.70
N TRP A 144 -5.39 1.59 7.30
CA TRP A 144 -4.36 2.54 7.75
C TRP A 144 -4.43 2.84 9.25
N MET A 145 -5.63 2.90 9.81
CA MET A 145 -5.82 3.04 11.25
C MET A 145 -5.35 1.79 12.01
N ALA A 146 -5.59 0.59 11.48
CA ALA A 146 -5.07 -0.65 12.06
C ALA A 146 -3.54 -0.68 12.01
N GLU A 147 -2.92 -0.26 10.90
CA GLU A 147 -1.46 -0.12 10.79
C GLU A 147 -0.89 0.86 11.83
N SER A 148 -1.53 2.02 11.97
CA SER A 148 -1.13 3.04 12.94
C SER A 148 -1.32 2.56 14.37
N THR A 149 -2.38 1.80 14.63
CA THR A 149 -2.68 1.21 15.94
C THR A 149 -1.67 0.13 16.30
N ARG A 150 -1.26 -0.72 15.34
CA ARG A 150 -0.17 -1.68 15.53
C ARG A 150 1.10 -0.97 15.99
N LEU A 151 1.52 0.09 15.30
CA LEU A 151 2.71 0.84 15.69
C LEU A 151 2.53 1.52 17.06
N PHE A 152 1.34 2.06 17.36
CA PHE A 152 1.01 2.60 18.67
C PHE A 152 1.23 1.56 19.78
N LEU A 153 0.72 0.35 19.61
CA LEU A 153 0.89 -0.73 20.59
C LEU A 153 2.36 -1.14 20.74
N VAL A 154 3.14 -1.15 19.66
CA VAL A 154 4.60 -1.42 19.70
C VAL A 154 5.33 -0.35 20.51
N VAL A 155 5.02 0.93 20.27
CA VAL A 155 5.60 2.05 21.01
C VAL A 155 5.24 1.96 22.51
N GLN A 156 3.99 1.63 22.83
CA GLN A 156 3.52 1.48 24.22
C GLN A 156 4.11 0.26 24.94
N ALA A 157 4.47 -0.79 24.20
CA ALA A 157 5.06 -2.00 24.78
C ALA A 157 6.53 -1.81 25.18
N LEU A 158 7.20 -0.79 24.65
CA LEU A 158 8.61 -0.52 24.92
C LEU A 158 8.74 0.57 26.00
N PRO A 159 9.76 0.48 26.88
CA PRO A 159 10.01 1.49 27.91
C PRO A 159 10.65 2.75 27.29
N LEU A 160 9.86 3.49 26.51
CA LEU A 160 10.26 4.71 25.85
C LEU A 160 10.01 5.90 26.79
N HIS A 161 11.03 6.71 27.05
CA HIS A 161 10.93 7.89 27.90
C HIS A 161 10.31 9.11 27.19
N ILE A 162 9.62 8.91 26.07
CA ILE A 162 9.07 9.95 25.21
C ILE A 162 7.61 9.64 24.89
N SER A 163 6.74 10.63 25.06
CA SER A 163 5.34 10.54 24.66
C SER A 163 5.17 11.01 23.21
N LEU A 164 4.96 10.05 22.31
CA LEU A 164 4.58 10.35 20.93
C LEU A 164 3.07 10.61 20.86
N SER A 165 2.67 11.66 20.13
CA SER A 165 1.26 11.91 19.86
C SER A 165 0.70 10.89 18.85
N LEU A 166 -0.61 10.68 18.85
CA LEU A 166 -1.26 9.76 17.90
C LEU A 166 -0.99 10.18 16.44
N ALA A 167 -0.92 11.49 16.17
CA ALA A 167 -0.58 12.00 14.85
C ALA A 167 0.84 11.65 14.42
N GLN A 168 1.80 11.71 15.35
CA GLN A 168 3.20 11.34 15.07
C GLN A 168 3.31 9.85 14.77
N ILE A 169 2.61 9.00 15.52
CA ILE A 169 2.60 7.55 15.31
C ILE A 169 1.97 7.21 13.96
N MET A 170 0.82 7.81 13.65
CA MET A 170 0.19 7.65 12.34
C MET A 170 1.11 8.13 11.22
N PHE A 171 1.80 9.26 11.40
CA PHE A 171 2.77 9.77 10.43
C PHE A 171 3.91 8.77 10.20
N ILE A 172 4.52 8.23 11.26
CA ILE A 172 5.61 7.23 11.16
C ILE A 172 5.12 5.96 10.45
N ALA A 173 3.94 5.45 10.81
CA ALA A 173 3.36 4.26 10.18
C ALA A 173 3.12 4.50 8.67
N LEU A 174 2.58 5.66 8.29
CA LEU A 174 2.32 5.99 6.90
C LEU A 174 3.60 6.24 6.10
N VAL A 175 4.65 6.82 6.70
CA VAL A 175 5.98 6.92 6.07
C VAL A 175 6.56 5.53 5.84
N ALA A 176 6.50 4.64 6.83
CA ALA A 176 6.95 3.25 6.68
C ALA A 176 6.25 2.57 5.50
N SER A 177 4.92 2.68 5.43
CA SER A 177 4.13 2.07 4.37
C SER A 177 4.36 2.73 3.01
N LEU A 178 4.62 4.04 2.94
CA LEU A 178 5.05 4.71 1.72
C LEU A 178 6.38 4.13 1.21
N LEU A 179 7.36 3.90 2.10
CA LEU A 179 8.66 3.35 1.73
C LEU A 179 8.56 1.91 1.20
N THR A 180 7.59 1.11 1.68
CA THR A 180 7.31 -0.22 1.10
C THR A 180 6.79 -0.17 -0.35
N THR A 181 6.33 1.00 -0.81
CA THR A 181 5.86 1.16 -2.19
C THR A 181 6.98 1.23 -3.21
N ILE A 182 8.20 1.60 -2.77
CA ILE A 182 9.37 1.70 -3.64
C ILE A 182 9.79 0.28 -4.04
N PRO A 183 9.77 -0.06 -5.35
CA PRO A 183 10.00 -1.43 -5.83
C PRO A 183 11.49 -1.83 -5.83
N ALA A 184 12.31 -1.24 -4.95
CA ALA A 184 13.76 -1.47 -4.92
C ALA A 184 14.14 -2.77 -4.23
N LEU A 185 13.46 -3.12 -3.12
CA LEU A 185 13.82 -4.24 -2.26
C LEU A 185 12.58 -5.06 -1.86
N PRO A 186 12.72 -6.39 -1.67
CA PRO A 186 11.62 -7.24 -1.20
C PRO A 186 11.04 -6.70 0.11
N GLY A 187 9.73 -6.46 0.15
CA GLY A 187 9.07 -5.92 1.34
C GLY A 187 9.59 -4.58 1.87
N GLY A 188 10.36 -3.82 1.08
CA GLY A 188 11.00 -2.57 1.51
C GLY A 188 12.09 -2.76 2.57
N LEU A 189 12.68 -3.96 2.69
CA LEU A 189 13.77 -4.24 3.63
C LEU A 189 14.86 -3.17 3.55
N VAL A 190 15.46 -2.84 4.70
CA VAL A 190 16.46 -1.78 4.90
C VAL A 190 15.89 -0.37 4.74
N LEU A 191 15.13 -0.09 3.69
CA LEU A 191 14.54 1.22 3.43
C LEU A 191 13.51 1.60 4.49
N VAL A 192 12.61 0.67 4.82
CA VAL A 192 11.51 0.90 5.78
C VAL A 192 12.07 1.06 7.18
N GLU A 193 12.96 0.16 7.60
CA GLU A 193 13.62 0.21 8.91
C GLU A 193 14.42 1.52 9.06
N GLY A 194 15.22 1.87 8.05
CA GLY A 194 15.97 3.13 8.04
C GLY A 194 15.06 4.36 8.10
N GLY A 195 13.95 4.35 7.37
CA GLY A 195 12.96 5.43 7.39
C GLY A 195 12.26 5.59 8.74
N ILE A 196 11.79 4.49 9.33
CA ILE A 196 11.19 4.49 10.68
C ILE A 196 12.20 5.05 11.68
N ILE A 197 13.44 4.56 11.66
CA ILE A 197 14.50 5.00 12.57
C ILE A 197 14.76 6.50 12.40
N ALA A 198 14.90 6.99 11.16
CA ALA A 198 15.18 8.40 10.88
C ALA A 198 14.06 9.33 11.36
N VAL A 199 12.80 8.91 11.24
CA VAL A 199 11.65 9.70 11.71
C VAL A 199 11.55 9.65 13.24
N LEU A 200 11.73 8.48 13.87
CA LEU A 200 11.69 8.33 15.32
C LEU A 200 12.82 9.11 16.02
N VAL A 201 14.04 9.05 15.49
CA VAL A 201 15.18 9.81 16.02
C VAL A 201 14.92 11.31 15.94
N PHE A 202 14.25 11.77 14.89
CA PHE A 202 13.85 13.18 14.79
C PHE A 202 12.79 13.60 15.79
N PHE A 203 11.89 12.69 16.16
CA PHE A 203 10.96 12.94 17.27
C PHE A 203 11.60 12.77 18.66
N GLY A 204 12.93 12.62 18.71
CA GLY A 204 13.72 12.69 19.93
C GLY A 204 14.15 11.33 20.50
N LEU A 205 13.78 10.21 19.86
CA LEU A 205 14.23 8.90 20.33
C LEU A 205 15.73 8.71 20.08
N THR A 206 16.38 7.94 20.95
CA THR A 206 17.74 7.47 20.68
C THR A 206 17.73 6.46 19.52
N ALA A 207 18.85 6.33 18.80
CA ALA A 207 18.97 5.37 17.70
C ALA A 207 18.69 3.92 18.14
N SER A 208 19.08 3.54 19.36
CA SER A 208 18.82 2.21 19.92
C SER A 208 17.33 1.97 20.21
N GLN A 209 16.62 2.95 20.76
CA GLN A 209 15.18 2.89 20.97
C GLN A 209 14.42 2.83 19.63
N ALA A 210 14.80 3.69 18.68
CA ALA A 210 14.19 3.72 17.36
C ALA A 210 14.40 2.40 16.59
N LEU A 211 15.59 1.80 16.69
CA LEU A 211 15.87 0.47 16.14
C LEU A 211 15.00 -0.61 16.79
N SER A 212 14.82 -0.57 18.10
CA SER A 212 13.98 -1.53 18.83
C SER A 212 12.52 -1.47 18.37
N VAL A 213 11.98 -0.27 18.19
CA VAL A 213 10.63 -0.06 17.64
C VAL A 213 10.54 -0.61 16.22
N ALA A 214 11.50 -0.26 15.35
CA ALA A 214 11.50 -0.69 13.95
C ALA A 214 11.56 -2.22 13.82
N ILE A 215 12.45 -2.89 14.56
CA ILE A 215 12.57 -4.35 14.52
C ILE A 215 11.29 -5.01 15.05
N LEU A 216 10.75 -4.53 16.17
CA LEU A 216 9.56 -5.12 16.76
C LEU A 216 8.33 -4.95 15.87
N ASP A 217 8.13 -3.78 15.26
CA ASP A 217 7.06 -3.59 14.28
C ASP A 217 7.22 -4.53 13.08
N ARG A 218 8.44 -4.68 12.54
CA ARG A 218 8.70 -5.56 11.40
C ARG A 218 8.51 -7.03 11.72
N LEU A 219 8.84 -7.46 12.94
CA LEU A 219 8.55 -8.81 13.41
C LEU A 219 7.05 -9.11 13.32
N ILE A 220 6.22 -8.15 13.71
CA ILE A 220 4.76 -8.28 13.69
C ILE A 220 4.20 -8.10 12.28
N SER A 221 4.62 -7.09 11.53
CA SER A 221 3.99 -6.69 10.26
C SER A 221 4.48 -7.48 9.05
N TYR A 222 5.74 -7.91 9.06
CA TYR A 222 6.39 -8.54 7.91
C TYR A 222 6.70 -10.01 8.15
N TRP A 223 7.37 -10.33 9.26
CA TRP A 223 7.81 -11.70 9.53
C TRP A 223 6.64 -12.63 9.89
N SER A 224 5.64 -12.15 10.64
CA SER A 224 4.44 -12.95 10.92
C SER A 224 3.69 -13.33 9.63
N LEU A 225 3.64 -12.42 8.66
CA LEU A 225 2.97 -12.63 7.39
C LEU A 225 3.73 -13.65 6.53
N ILE A 226 5.06 -13.61 6.54
CA ILE A 226 5.89 -14.64 5.90
C ILE A 226 5.61 -16.01 6.52
N ALA A 227 5.56 -16.11 7.85
CA ALA A 227 5.31 -17.37 8.54
C ALA A 227 3.93 -17.96 8.21
N VAL A 228 2.87 -17.15 8.32
CA VAL A 228 1.50 -17.57 7.99
C VAL A 228 1.38 -17.89 6.49
N GLY A 229 1.94 -17.04 5.64
CA GLY A 229 1.92 -17.22 4.18
C GLY A 229 2.62 -18.50 3.74
N LEU A 230 3.74 -18.85 4.36
CA LEU A 230 4.46 -20.10 4.08
C LEU A 230 3.62 -21.33 4.45
N VAL A 231 2.97 -21.33 5.62
CA VAL A 231 2.10 -22.43 6.04
C VAL A 231 0.96 -22.63 5.03
N VAL A 232 0.31 -21.54 4.63
CA VAL A 232 -0.77 -21.58 3.63
C VAL A 232 -0.26 -22.06 2.27
N PHE A 233 0.91 -21.59 1.83
CA PHE A 233 1.53 -22.01 0.57
C PHE A 233 1.82 -23.51 0.55
N LEU A 234 2.41 -24.05 1.63
CA LEU A 234 2.70 -25.48 1.75
C LEU A 234 1.42 -26.33 1.78
N MET A 235 0.35 -25.85 2.41
CA MET A 235 -0.95 -26.55 2.42
C MET A 235 -1.61 -26.54 1.04
N SER A 236 -1.45 -25.47 0.27
CA SER A 236 -2.02 -25.35 -1.08
C SER A 236 -1.30 -26.23 -2.10
N HIS A 237 0.01 -26.46 -1.96
CA HIS A 237 0.77 -27.33 -2.87
C HIS A 237 0.49 -28.83 -2.68
N ARG A 238 -0.19 -29.20 -1.58
CA ARG A 238 -0.58 -30.59 -1.27
C ARG A 238 -1.99 -30.95 -1.75
N ARG A 239 -2.71 -30.02 -2.40
CA ARG A 239 -4.01 -30.26 -3.03
C ARG A 239 -3.89 -30.17 -4.54
#